data_AF-A0A924LEZ9-F1
#
_entry.id   AF-A0A924LEZ9-F1
#
_cell.length_a   1.000
_cell.length_b   1.000
_cell.length_c   1.000
_cell.angle_alpha   90.00
_cell.angle_beta   90.00
_cell.angle_gamma   90.00
#
_symmetry.space_group_name_H-M   'P 1'
#
loop_
_entity.id
_entity.type
_entity.pdbx_description
1 polymer ?
#
loop_
_entity_poly.entity_id
_entity_poly.type
_entity_poly.pdbx_seq_one_letter_code
_entity_poly.pdbx_strand_id
1 'polypeptide(L)'
;MIHRRQLLAASAVLPFATTAMAQETRAMPKKGKRPWAAQVPTIRMGLLGGENDADRLARYTPYQKLLEEIFEIPVKLVMAADYAGVIQAFAAKQVDASYMSPVSYAQAWL
;
A
#
# COMPACT_ATOMS: atom_id res chain seq x y z
N MET A 1 -7.86 -37.38 48.05
CA MET A 1 -6.60 -36.63 48.23
C MET A 1 -6.31 -35.85 46.95
N ILE A 2 -6.39 -34.52 47.02
CA ILE A 2 -6.15 -33.62 45.90
C ILE A 2 -4.65 -33.31 45.85
N HIS A 3 -3.99 -33.45 44.70
CA HIS A 3 -2.70 -32.81 44.46
C HIS A 3 -2.82 -31.75 43.36
N ARG A 4 -3.24 -30.58 43.86
CA ARG A 4 -3.41 -29.25 43.23
C ARG A 4 -2.11 -28.65 42.63
N ARG A 5 -1.13 -29.46 42.23
CA ARG A 5 0.25 -28.98 41.97
C ARG A 5 0.70 -28.99 40.51
N GLN A 6 -0.14 -29.37 39.56
CA GLN A 6 0.25 -29.41 38.13
C GLN A 6 -0.37 -28.30 37.26
N LEU A 7 -1.05 -27.31 37.85
CA LEU A 7 -1.75 -26.24 37.12
C LEU A 7 -0.93 -24.94 36.90
N LEU A 8 0.39 -24.92 37.13
CA LEU A 8 1.17 -23.67 37.20
C LEU A 8 2.42 -23.59 36.31
N ALA A 9 2.37 -24.14 35.09
CA ALA A 9 3.51 -24.03 34.17
C ALA A 9 3.13 -23.68 32.71
N ALA A 10 2.14 -22.81 32.52
CA ALA A 10 1.81 -22.30 31.18
C ALA A 10 1.68 -20.76 31.09
N SER A 11 2.06 -20.02 32.14
CA SER A 11 1.74 -18.59 32.23
C SER A 11 2.86 -17.63 31.80
N ALA A 12 4.01 -18.11 31.31
CA ALA A 12 5.21 -17.28 31.13
C ALA A 12 5.53 -16.87 29.67
N VAL A 13 4.63 -17.05 28.70
CA VAL A 13 4.86 -16.62 27.30
C VAL A 13 4.09 -15.34 26.94
N LEU A 14 3.27 -14.80 27.86
CA LEU A 14 2.41 -13.65 27.56
C LEU A 14 3.09 -12.30 27.28
N PRO A 15 4.30 -11.94 27.79
CA PRO A 15 4.79 -10.58 27.58
C PRO A 15 5.39 -10.31 26.20
N PHE A 16 5.66 -11.34 25.38
CA PHE A 16 6.20 -11.15 24.02
C PHE A 16 5.14 -11.13 22.92
N ALA A 17 3.90 -11.52 23.21
CA ALA A 17 2.81 -11.51 22.22
C ALA A 17 2.17 -10.12 22.04
N THR A 18 2.32 -9.21 23.00
CA THR A 18 1.62 -7.91 23.00
C THR A 18 2.30 -6.83 22.14
N THR A 19 3.56 -6.99 21.74
CA THR A 19 4.26 -6.03 20.87
C THR A 19 4.00 -6.21 19.38
N ALA A 20 3.34 -7.29 18.95
CA ALA A 20 3.12 -7.58 17.54
C ALA A 20 1.83 -6.96 16.94
N MET A 21 0.92 -6.44 17.78
CA MET A 21 -0.40 -5.96 17.35
C MET A 21 -0.69 -4.51 17.77
N ALA A 22 0.32 -3.73 18.11
CA ALA A 22 0.18 -2.27 18.13
C ALA A 22 0.23 -1.77 16.69
N GLN A 23 -0.87 -1.94 15.95
CA GLN A 23 -1.11 -1.13 14.76
C GLN A 23 -1.22 0.31 15.26
N GLU A 24 -0.10 1.03 15.30
CA GLU A 24 -0.07 2.47 15.54
C GLU A 24 -1.19 3.06 14.67
N THR A 25 -2.21 3.59 15.32
CA THR A 25 -3.31 4.25 14.61
C THR A 25 -2.73 5.54 14.05
N ARG A 26 -2.06 5.48 12.90
CA ARG A 26 -1.57 6.66 12.21
C ARG A 26 -2.78 7.46 11.78
N ALA A 27 -2.90 8.66 12.35
CA ALA A 27 -3.91 9.61 11.91
C ALA A 27 -3.72 9.88 10.40
N MET A 28 -4.84 9.94 9.68
CA MET A 28 -4.79 10.30 8.26
C MET A 28 -4.18 11.71 8.10
N PRO A 29 -3.39 11.93 7.03
CA PRO A 29 -2.91 13.27 6.68
C PRO A 29 -4.06 14.28 6.61
N LYS A 30 -3.88 15.47 7.20
CA LYS A 30 -4.80 16.59 6.99
C LYS A 30 -4.80 17.00 5.53
N LYS A 31 -5.96 17.39 4.99
CA LYS A 31 -6.08 17.96 3.64
C LYS A 31 -5.13 19.15 3.46
N GLY A 32 -4.58 19.31 2.26
CA GLY A 32 -3.79 20.47 1.86
C GLY A 32 -2.51 20.11 1.12
N LYS A 33 -2.15 20.94 0.14
CA LYS A 33 -0.95 20.78 -0.68
C LYS A 33 0.33 20.66 0.15
N ARG A 34 1.20 19.73 -0.26
CA ARG A 34 2.48 19.45 0.41
C ARG A 34 3.64 20.19 -0.25
N PRO A 35 4.74 20.47 0.46
CA PRO A 35 5.92 21.11 -0.15
C PRO A 35 6.49 20.35 -1.35
N TRP A 36 6.43 19.02 -1.34
CA TRP A 36 6.90 18.18 -2.44
C TRP A 36 6.02 18.25 -3.69
N ALA A 37 4.79 18.79 -3.59
CA ALA A 37 3.84 18.85 -4.71
C ALA A 37 4.39 19.64 -5.92
N ALA A 38 5.35 20.54 -5.69
CA ALA A 38 6.02 21.26 -6.78
C ALA A 38 6.87 20.34 -7.68
N GLN A 39 7.35 19.22 -7.15
CA GLN A 39 8.18 18.25 -7.87
C GLN A 39 7.33 17.15 -8.51
N VAL A 40 6.11 16.93 -8.00
CA VAL A 40 5.16 15.92 -8.50
C VAL A 40 3.83 16.64 -8.80
N PRO A 41 3.74 17.35 -9.94
CA PRO A 41 2.56 18.13 -10.28
C PRO A 41 1.33 17.25 -10.59
N THR A 42 1.55 15.97 -10.87
CA THR A 42 0.52 14.94 -11.05
C THR A 42 1.04 13.64 -10.48
N ILE A 43 0.25 12.94 -9.67
CA ILE A 43 0.57 11.59 -9.19
C ILE A 43 0.08 10.58 -10.24
N ARG A 44 0.99 9.80 -10.83
CA ARG A 44 0.67 8.75 -11.79
C ARG A 44 0.67 7.40 -11.09
N MET A 45 -0.50 6.77 -10.99
CA MET A 45 -0.65 5.46 -10.37
C MET A 45 -0.73 4.36 -11.44
N GLY A 46 0.27 3.49 -11.48
CA GLY A 46 0.27 2.31 -12.33
C GLY A 46 -0.68 1.24 -11.79
N LEU A 47 -1.64 0.82 -12.61
CA LEU A 47 -2.58 -0.24 -12.31
C LEU A 47 -2.12 -1.52 -13.01
N LEU A 48 -1.89 -2.54 -12.20
CA LEU A 48 -1.48 -3.88 -12.63
C LEU A 48 -2.44 -4.43 -13.70
N GLY A 49 -1.87 -5.01 -14.76
CA GLY A 49 -2.62 -5.68 -15.84
C GLY A 49 -3.07 -7.09 -15.48
N GLY A 50 -3.72 -7.77 -16.44
CA GLY A 50 -4.14 -9.17 -16.32
C GLY A 50 -5.58 -9.41 -15.85
N GLU A 51 -6.38 -8.35 -15.72
CA GLU A 51 -7.82 -8.42 -15.40
C GLU A 51 -8.59 -7.37 -16.23
N ASN A 52 -9.92 -7.41 -16.18
CA ASN A 52 -10.79 -6.43 -16.83
C ASN A 52 -10.51 -4.98 -16.39
N ASP A 53 -10.34 -4.08 -17.36
CA ASP A 53 -10.05 -2.64 -17.17
C ASP A 53 -11.16 -1.92 -16.39
N ALA A 54 -12.43 -2.23 -16.68
CA ALA A 54 -13.56 -1.56 -16.03
C ALA A 54 -13.58 -1.84 -14.51
N ASP A 55 -13.35 -3.11 -14.14
CA ASP A 55 -13.31 -3.53 -12.75
C ASP A 55 -12.11 -2.92 -12.02
N ARG A 56 -10.96 -2.88 -12.68
CA ARG A 56 -9.76 -2.21 -12.16
C ARG A 56 -10.02 -0.72 -11.94
N LEU A 57 -10.60 -0.02 -12.91
CA LEU A 57 -10.90 1.40 -12.79
C LEU A 57 -11.87 1.66 -11.64
N ALA A 58 -12.94 0.88 -11.51
CA ALA A 58 -13.91 1.01 -10.43
C ALA A 58 -13.26 0.82 -9.04
N ARG A 59 -12.38 -0.17 -8.89
CA ARG A 59 -11.67 -0.44 -7.62
C ARG A 59 -10.69 0.68 -7.23
N TYR A 60 -10.05 1.33 -8.19
CA TYR A 60 -9.02 2.33 -7.92
C TYR A 60 -9.50 3.78 -7.96
N THR A 61 -10.66 4.07 -8.56
CA THR A 61 -11.26 5.41 -8.58
C THR A 61 -11.43 6.02 -7.18
N PRO A 62 -11.85 5.29 -6.12
CA PRO A 62 -11.92 5.84 -4.77
C PRO A 62 -10.54 6.28 -4.23
N TYR A 63 -9.47 5.53 -4.53
CA TYR A 63 -8.11 5.91 -4.13
C TYR A 63 -7.64 7.17 -4.88
N GLN A 64 -7.92 7.25 -6.18
CA GLN A 64 -7.65 8.45 -6.97
C GLN A 64 -8.28 9.68 -6.32
N LYS A 65 -9.59 9.64 -6.05
CA LYS A 65 -10.34 10.73 -5.42
C LYS A 65 -9.80 11.09 -4.03
N LEU A 66 -9.51 10.08 -3.20
CA LEU A 66 -8.96 10.30 -1.87
C LEU A 66 -7.62 11.05 -1.93
N LEU A 67 -6.72 10.63 -2.82
CA LEU A 67 -5.40 11.26 -2.96
C LEU A 67 -5.53 12.70 -3.50
N GLU A 68 -6.41 12.93 -4.47
CA GLU A 68 -6.72 14.26 -4.99
C GLU A 68 -7.28 15.18 -3.89
N GLU A 69 -8.21 14.68 -3.08
CA GLU A 69 -8.84 15.42 -1.98
C GLU A 69 -7.86 15.74 -0.85
N ILE A 70 -6.97 14.82 -0.50
CA ILE A 70 -6.01 14.98 0.60
C ILE A 70 -4.85 15.88 0.19
N PHE A 71 -4.30 15.70 -1.01
CA PHE A 71 -3.06 16.37 -1.41
C PHE A 71 -3.28 17.57 -2.33
N GLU A 72 -4.48 17.78 -2.87
CA GLU A 72 -4.80 18.86 -3.81
C GLU A 72 -3.89 18.82 -5.06
N ILE A 73 -3.59 17.60 -5.53
CA ILE A 73 -2.76 17.30 -6.70
C ILE A 73 -3.57 16.33 -7.57
N PRO A 74 -3.63 16.52 -8.90
CA PRO A 74 -4.31 15.59 -9.79
C PRO A 74 -3.68 14.20 -9.73
N VAL A 75 -4.51 13.16 -9.78
CA VAL A 75 -4.06 11.77 -9.81
C VAL A 75 -4.49 11.14 -11.12
N LYS A 76 -3.55 10.53 -11.84
CA LYS A 76 -3.83 9.82 -13.09
C LYS A 76 -3.64 8.33 -12.90
N LEU A 77 -4.71 7.57 -13.15
CA LEU A 77 -4.64 6.11 -13.22
C LEU A 77 -4.08 5.69 -14.59
N VAL A 78 -3.01 4.90 -14.58
CA VAL A 78 -2.33 4.40 -15.78
C VAL A 78 -2.52 2.90 -15.85
N MET A 79 -3.33 2.44 -16.81
CA MET A 79 -3.62 1.02 -17.00
C MET A 79 -2.47 0.35 -17.75
N ALA A 80 -1.83 -0.63 -17.13
CA ALA A 80 -0.92 -1.52 -17.84
C ALA A 80 -1.69 -2.67 -18.50
N ALA A 81 -1.18 -3.16 -19.64
CA ALA A 81 -1.72 -4.33 -20.32
C ALA A 81 -1.52 -5.61 -19.49
N ASP A 82 -0.34 -5.76 -18.89
CA ASP A 82 0.04 -6.92 -18.09
C ASP A 82 0.92 -6.54 -16.88
N TYR A 83 1.40 -7.55 -16.16
CA TYR A 83 2.31 -7.40 -15.03
C TYR A 83 3.66 -6.78 -15.43
N ALA A 84 4.25 -7.24 -16.54
CA ALA A 84 5.55 -6.74 -16.97
C ALA A 84 5.47 -5.25 -17.33
N GLY A 85 4.40 -4.82 -18.00
CA GLY A 85 4.17 -3.44 -18.39
C GLY A 85 4.17 -2.47 -17.21
N VAL A 86 3.54 -2.82 -16.08
CA VAL A 86 3.57 -1.94 -14.90
C VAL A 86 4.95 -1.90 -14.22
N ILE A 87 5.66 -3.03 -14.20
CA ILE A 87 7.03 -3.11 -13.66
C ILE A 87 7.96 -2.21 -14.48
N GLN A 88 7.89 -2.34 -15.82
CA GLN A 88 8.69 -1.51 -16.73
C GLN A 88 8.33 -0.03 -16.65
N ALA A 89 7.03 0.31 -16.55
CA ALA A 89 6.60 1.69 -16.38
C ALA A 89 7.13 2.30 -15.07
N PHE A 90 7.16 1.52 -13.99
CA PHE A 90 7.68 1.96 -12.71
C PHE A 90 9.22 2.11 -12.75
N ALA A 91 9.93 1.13 -13.30
CA ALA A 91 11.39 1.19 -13.51
C ALA A 91 11.80 2.42 -14.35
N ALA A 92 11.02 2.73 -15.39
CA ALA A 92 11.24 3.88 -16.27
C ALA A 92 10.74 5.23 -15.68
N LYS A 93 10.29 5.26 -14.42
CA LYS A 93 9.75 6.46 -13.74
C LYS A 93 8.57 7.11 -14.48
N GLN A 94 7.82 6.32 -15.23
CA GLN A 94 6.61 6.76 -15.94
C GLN A 94 5.38 6.78 -15.04
N VAL A 95 5.40 6.01 -13.94
CA VAL A 95 4.43 6.04 -12.85
C VAL A 95 5.14 6.30 -11.53
N ASP A 96 4.48 7.00 -10.61
CA ASP A 96 5.02 7.43 -9.32
C ASP A 96 4.72 6.41 -8.21
N ALA A 97 3.63 5.65 -8.36
CA ALA A 97 3.23 4.60 -7.44
C ALA A 97 2.53 3.46 -8.19
N SER A 98 2.63 2.24 -7.66
CA SER A 98 1.85 1.09 -8.11
C SER A 98 1.74 0.07 -6.98
N TYR A 99 0.64 -0.67 -6.95
CA TYR A 99 0.52 -1.85 -6.09
C TYR A 99 1.10 -3.06 -6.83
N MET A 100 2.14 -3.66 -6.24
CA MET A 100 2.80 -4.83 -6.82
C MET A 100 3.40 -5.74 -5.74
N SER A 101 3.65 -7.00 -6.10
CA SER A 101 4.29 -7.96 -5.20
C SER A 101 5.74 -7.55 -4.88
N PRO A 102 6.34 -8.05 -3.77
CA PRO A 102 7.75 -7.80 -3.47
C PRO A 102 8.71 -8.22 -4.59
N VAL A 103 8.40 -9.32 -5.29
CA VAL A 103 9.21 -9.80 -6.42
C VAL A 103 9.08 -8.88 -7.63
N SER A 104 7.87 -8.37 -7.91
CA SER A 104 7.65 -7.36 -8.96
C SER A 104 8.37 -6.06 -8.64
N TYR A 105 8.36 -5.64 -7.37
CA TYR A 105 9.14 -4.48 -6.92
C TYR A 105 10.62 -4.73 -7.17
N ALA A 106 11.20 -5.82 -6.69
CA ALA A 106 12.61 -6.14 -6.92
C ALA A 106 13.01 -6.14 -8.41
N GLN A 107 12.16 -6.69 -9.28
CA GLN A 107 12.39 -6.72 -10.72
C GLN A 107 12.47 -5.34 -11.38
N ALA A 108 11.92 -4.28 -10.78
CA ALA A 108 12.02 -2.94 -11.35
C ALA A 108 13.43 -2.31 -11.18
N TRP A 109 14.33 -2.97 -10.44
CA TRP A 109 15.72 -2.54 -10.19
C TRP A 109 16.78 -3.51 -10.72
N LEU A 110 16.36 -4.56 -11.42
CA LEU A 110 17.25 -5.51 -12.10
C LEU A 110 17.39 -5.14 -13.58
#